data_AF-A0A7S1V5U4-F1
#
_entry.id   AF-A0A7S1V5U4-F1
#
_cell.length_a   1.000
_cell.length_b   1.000
_cell.length_c   1.000
_cell.angle_alpha   90.00
_cell.angle_beta   90.00
_cell.angle_gamma   90.00
#
_symmetry.space_group_name_H-M   'P 1'
#
loop_
_entity.id
_entity.type
_entity.pdbx_description
1 polymer ?
#
loop_
_entity_poly.entity_id
_entity_poly.type
_entity_poly.pdbx_seq_one_letter_code
_entity_poly.pdbx_strand_id
1 'polypeptide(L)'
;DEETMQMLKHRITLKDAKAMVAYTQHLLRSFPPKDDKVVELLLEASELGSPEAAGTLAFFYEEGRGVSVCRKKFNEYLQLAAVRGSVFAQHTLANEEMDRGNYETALFWRETAAKMGEMTRL
;
A
#
# COMPACT_ATOMS: atom_id res chain seq x y z
N ASP A 1 2.75 -22.94 2.32
CA ASP A 1 2.09 -24.23 2.59
C ASP A 1 0.71 -23.97 3.23
N GLU A 2 -0.08 -25.02 3.41
CA GLU A 2 -1.47 -24.93 3.90
C GLU A 2 -1.54 -24.43 5.35
N GLU A 3 -0.60 -24.84 6.19
CA GLU A 3 -0.50 -24.43 7.60
C GLU A 3 -0.27 -22.92 7.72
N THR A 4 0.64 -22.37 6.90
CA THR A 4 0.85 -20.92 6.79
C THR A 4 -0.43 -20.17 6.40
N MET A 5 -1.24 -20.73 5.49
CA MET A 5 -2.51 -20.10 5.08
C MET A 5 -3.58 -20.16 6.17
N GLN A 6 -3.65 -21.25 6.92
CA GLN A 6 -4.57 -21.35 8.07
C GLN A 6 -4.20 -20.35 9.17
N MET A 7 -2.90 -20.21 9.46
CA MET A 7 -2.39 -19.23 10.42
C MET A 7 -2.72 -17.79 10.01
N LEU A 8 -2.48 -17.43 8.74
CA LEU A 8 -2.84 -16.11 8.22
C LEU A 8 -4.35 -15.86 8.33
N LYS A 9 -5.19 -16.84 7.94
CA LYS A 9 -6.65 -16.72 8.08
C LYS A 9 -7.07 -16.49 9.53
N HIS A 10 -6.48 -17.22 10.48
CA HIS A 10 -6.75 -16.99 11.90
C HIS A 10 -6.35 -15.57 12.33
N ARG A 11 -5.15 -15.10 11.98
CA ARG A 11 -4.70 -13.74 12.29
C ARG A 11 -5.56 -12.65 11.65
N ILE A 12 -6.12 -12.89 10.46
CA ILE A 12 -7.09 -11.98 9.82
C ILE A 12 -8.34 -11.84 10.70
N THR A 13 -8.85 -12.93 11.30
CA THR A 13 -9.99 -12.85 12.24
C THR A 13 -9.67 -12.02 13.48
N LEU A 14 -8.38 -11.88 13.82
CA LEU A 14 -7.86 -11.05 14.90
C LEU A 14 -7.51 -9.62 14.47
N LYS A 15 -7.94 -9.19 13.27
CA LYS A 15 -7.66 -7.85 12.72
C LYS A 15 -6.17 -7.54 12.56
N ASP A 16 -5.37 -8.55 12.23
CA ASP A 16 -3.93 -8.36 11.98
C ASP A 16 -3.69 -7.85 10.54
N ALA A 17 -3.38 -6.57 10.41
CA ALA A 17 -3.12 -5.93 9.12
C ALA A 17 -1.96 -6.56 8.35
N LYS A 18 -0.91 -7.03 9.04
CA LYS A 18 0.23 -7.72 8.38
C LYS A 18 -0.22 -9.04 7.81
N ALA A 19 -1.07 -9.78 8.52
CA ALA A 19 -1.62 -11.02 8.02
C ALA A 19 -2.55 -10.80 6.83
N MET A 20 -3.38 -9.75 6.85
CA MET A 20 -4.22 -9.35 5.72
C MET A 20 -3.36 -9.04 4.49
N VAL A 21 -2.33 -8.21 4.63
CA VAL A 21 -1.40 -7.88 3.53
C VAL A 21 -0.71 -9.13 2.99
N ALA A 22 -0.14 -9.97 3.86
CA ALA A 22 0.52 -11.20 3.43
C ALA A 22 -0.43 -12.16 2.69
N TYR A 23 -1.68 -12.26 3.16
CA TYR A 23 -2.69 -13.07 2.52
C TYR A 23 -3.12 -12.49 1.17
N THR A 24 -3.30 -11.17 1.04
CA THR A 24 -3.58 -10.54 -0.26
C THR A 24 -2.45 -10.74 -1.27
N GLN A 25 -1.18 -10.68 -0.85
CA GLN A 25 -0.04 -10.98 -1.72
C GLN A 25 -0.07 -12.43 -2.21
N HIS A 26 -0.48 -13.37 -1.36
CA HIS A 26 -0.71 -14.74 -1.77
C HIS A 26 -1.86 -14.85 -2.79
N LEU A 27 -3.01 -14.21 -2.52
CA LEU A 27 -4.15 -14.21 -3.45
C LEU A 27 -3.79 -13.62 -4.82
N LEU A 28 -3.05 -12.52 -4.85
CA LEU A 28 -2.62 -11.86 -6.08
C LEU A 28 -1.65 -12.69 -6.93
N ARG A 29 -0.93 -13.64 -6.32
CA ARG A 29 -0.10 -14.62 -7.05
C ARG A 29 -0.91 -15.78 -7.61
N SER A 30 -2.02 -16.12 -6.96
CA SER A 30 -2.83 -17.31 -7.27
C SER A 30 -4.03 -17.00 -8.17
N PHE A 31 -4.57 -15.78 -8.15
CA PHE A 31 -5.77 -15.37 -8.87
C PHE A 31 -5.55 -14.04 -9.60
N PRO A 32 -6.20 -13.81 -10.75
CA PRO A 32 -6.12 -12.53 -11.44
C PRO A 32 -6.69 -11.40 -10.54
N PRO A 33 -6.18 -10.16 -10.68
CA PRO A 33 -6.37 -9.03 -9.75
C PRO A 33 -7.79 -8.41 -9.74
N LYS A 34 -8.83 -9.18 -10.06
CA LYS A 34 -10.25 -8.78 -10.05
C LYS A 34 -11.05 -9.48 -8.95
N ASP A 35 -10.39 -9.90 -7.87
CA ASP A 35 -11.07 -10.49 -6.72
C ASP A 35 -11.42 -9.36 -5.74
N ASP A 36 -12.73 -9.09 -5.59
CA ASP A 36 -13.27 -8.08 -4.68
C ASP A 36 -12.77 -8.30 -3.24
N LYS A 37 -12.51 -9.55 -2.86
CA LYS A 37 -11.97 -9.92 -1.55
C LYS A 37 -10.58 -9.34 -1.30
N VAL A 38 -9.76 -9.18 -2.34
CA VAL A 38 -8.45 -8.56 -2.20
C VAL A 38 -8.61 -7.08 -1.87
N VAL A 39 -9.54 -6.39 -2.53
CA VAL A 39 -9.81 -4.97 -2.28
C VAL A 39 -10.34 -4.77 -0.86
N GLU A 40 -11.28 -5.60 -0.41
CA GLU A 40 -11.82 -5.54 0.95
C GLU A 40 -10.74 -5.70 2.02
N LEU A 41 -9.88 -6.72 1.88
CA LEU A 41 -8.77 -6.95 2.83
C LEU A 41 -7.76 -5.80 2.83
N LEU A 42 -7.49 -5.20 1.66
CA LEU A 42 -6.60 -4.04 1.57
C LEU A 42 -7.22 -2.79 2.20
N LEU A 43 -8.53 -2.56 2.01
CA LEU A 43 -9.26 -1.46 2.65
C LEU A 43 -9.17 -1.60 4.17
N GLU A 44 -9.49 -2.77 4.70
CA GLU A 44 -9.43 -3.04 6.12
C GLU A 44 -8.00 -2.91 6.69
N ALA A 45 -7.00 -3.50 6.03
CA ALA A 45 -5.61 -3.37 6.45
C ALA A 45 -5.12 -1.91 6.40
N SER A 46 -5.61 -1.13 5.43
CA SER A 46 -5.35 0.31 5.36
C SER A 46 -6.02 1.05 6.51
N GLU A 47 -7.27 0.75 6.86
CA GLU A 47 -7.95 1.34 8.02
C GLU A 47 -7.20 1.04 9.33
N LEU A 48 -6.63 -0.16 9.44
CA LEU A 48 -5.79 -0.59 10.55
C LEU A 48 -4.36 0.00 10.53
N GLY A 49 -4.05 0.87 9.57
CA GLY A 49 -2.81 1.64 9.54
C GLY A 49 -1.68 1.06 8.70
N SER A 50 -1.90 -0.01 7.92
CA SER A 50 -0.83 -0.55 7.06
C SER A 50 -0.48 0.42 5.92
N PRO A 51 0.78 0.90 5.85
CA PRO A 51 1.25 1.71 4.73
C PRO A 51 1.31 0.91 3.41
N GLU A 52 1.63 -0.39 3.47
CA GLU A 52 1.66 -1.25 2.29
C GLU A 52 0.27 -1.44 1.69
N ALA A 53 -0.74 -1.65 2.53
CA ALA A 53 -2.12 -1.79 2.09
C ALA A 53 -2.63 -0.52 1.40
N ALA A 54 -2.40 0.64 2.03
CA ALA A 54 -2.73 1.94 1.44
C ALA A 54 -2.00 2.16 0.10
N GLY A 55 -0.71 1.84 0.00
CA GLY A 55 0.04 1.97 -1.25
C GLY A 55 -0.48 1.05 -2.35
N THR A 56 -0.89 -0.17 -1.99
CA THR A 56 -1.49 -1.12 -2.93
C THR A 56 -2.86 -0.64 -3.42
N LEU A 57 -3.69 -0.07 -2.54
CA LEU A 57 -4.97 0.54 -2.94
C LEU A 57 -4.78 1.71 -3.90
N ALA A 58 -3.78 2.56 -3.67
CA ALA A 58 -3.45 3.63 -4.60
C ALA A 58 -3.20 3.05 -6.00
N PHE A 59 -2.30 2.08 -6.12
CA PHE A 59 -2.02 1.38 -7.37
C PHE A 59 -3.27 0.74 -7.99
N PHE A 60 -4.18 0.19 -7.19
CA PHE A 60 -5.43 -0.41 -7.70
C PHE A 60 -6.37 0.64 -8.29
N TYR A 61 -6.49 1.82 -7.66
CA TYR A 61 -7.27 2.94 -8.19
C TYR A 61 -6.62 3.62 -9.40
N GLU A 62 -5.32 3.46 -9.60
CA GLU A 62 -4.63 3.91 -10.81
C GLU A 62 -4.91 2.96 -11.99
N GLU A 63 -4.76 1.66 -11.77
CA GLU A 63 -4.84 0.63 -12.83
C GLU A 63 -6.26 0.07 -13.06
N GLY A 64 -7.19 0.31 -12.14
CA GLY A 64 -8.54 -0.25 -12.18
C GLY A 64 -8.60 -1.73 -11.81
N ARG A 65 -7.79 -2.16 -10.83
CA ARG A 65 -7.70 -3.57 -10.39
C ARG A 65 -8.72 -3.87 -9.29
N GLY A 66 -9.83 -4.53 -9.64
CA GLY A 66 -10.93 -4.81 -8.71
C GLY A 66 -11.71 -3.56 -8.26
N VAL A 67 -11.32 -2.38 -8.75
CA VAL A 67 -11.98 -1.08 -8.51
C VAL A 67 -12.03 -0.30 -9.82
N SER A 68 -12.92 0.69 -9.91
CA SER A 68 -12.89 1.64 -11.02
C SER A 68 -11.71 2.59 -10.88
N VAL A 69 -11.04 2.90 -11.99
CA VAL A 69 -9.97 3.91 -12.03
C VAL A 69 -10.47 5.22 -11.44
N CYS A 70 -9.76 5.77 -10.46
CA CYS A 70 -10.15 7.01 -9.80
C CYS A 70 -8.93 7.77 -9.31
N ARG A 71 -8.54 8.82 -10.06
CA ARG A 71 -7.36 9.64 -9.73
C ARG A 71 -7.45 10.28 -8.34
N LYS A 72 -8.64 10.69 -7.91
CA LYS A 72 -8.87 11.25 -6.57
C LYS A 72 -8.52 10.23 -5.49
N LYS A 73 -9.04 9.00 -5.58
CA LYS A 73 -8.75 7.94 -4.62
C LYS A 73 -7.30 7.47 -4.68
N PHE A 74 -6.71 7.39 -5.88
CA PHE A 74 -5.26 7.16 -6.02
C PHE A 74 -4.46 8.16 -5.17
N ASN A 75 -4.71 9.47 -5.35
CA ASN A 75 -4.02 10.52 -4.59
C ASN A 75 -4.27 10.41 -3.08
N GLU A 76 -5.50 10.14 -2.65
CA GLU A 76 -5.86 9.99 -1.23
C GLU A 76 -5.10 8.84 -0.58
N TYR A 77 -5.12 7.64 -1.18
CA TYR A 77 -4.42 6.48 -0.65
C TYR A 77 -2.89 6.60 -0.76
N LEU A 78 -2.38 7.25 -1.81
CA LEU A 78 -0.95 7.51 -1.97
C LEU A 78 -0.44 8.43 -0.86
N GLN A 79 -1.15 9.52 -0.58
CA GLN A 79 -0.83 10.43 0.52
C GLN A 79 -0.92 9.71 1.88
N LEU A 80 -1.98 8.94 2.10
CA LEU A 80 -2.15 8.15 3.32
C LEU A 80 -1.00 7.15 3.54
N ALA A 81 -0.59 6.45 2.48
CA ALA A 81 0.53 5.52 2.52
C ALA A 81 1.85 6.24 2.83
N ALA A 82 2.09 7.41 2.21
CA ALA A 82 3.32 8.17 2.40
C ALA A 82 3.46 8.71 3.83
N VAL A 83 2.38 9.26 4.39
CA VAL A 83 2.33 9.72 5.80
C VAL A 83 2.57 8.57 6.78
N ARG A 84 2.15 7.36 6.42
CA ARG A 84 2.34 6.14 7.24
C ARG A 84 3.67 5.43 6.99
N GLY A 85 4.57 6.01 6.19
CA GLY A 85 5.93 5.49 6.02
C GLY A 85 6.13 4.55 4.83
N SER A 86 5.18 4.48 3.88
CA SER A 86 5.40 3.73 2.64
C SER A 86 6.48 4.40 1.81
N VAL A 87 7.66 3.79 1.73
CA VAL A 87 8.80 4.26 0.90
C VAL A 87 8.38 4.41 -0.56
N PHE A 88 7.58 3.47 -1.08
CA PHE A 88 7.03 3.54 -2.43
C PHE A 88 6.21 4.82 -2.63
N ALA A 89 5.26 5.09 -1.73
CA ALA A 89 4.39 6.25 -1.87
C ALA A 89 5.14 7.57 -1.71
N GLN A 90 6.11 7.63 -0.80
CA GLN A 90 6.97 8.80 -0.60
C GLN A 90 7.81 9.09 -1.86
N HIS A 91 8.36 8.07 -2.51
CA HIS A 91 9.06 8.24 -3.79
C HIS A 91 8.13 8.75 -4.89
N THR A 92 6.92 8.19 -5.00
CA THR A 92 5.95 8.64 -6.00
C THR A 92 5.56 10.10 -5.79
N LEU A 93 5.24 10.50 -4.55
CA LEU A 93 4.93 11.90 -4.23
C LEU A 93 6.10 12.82 -4.50
N ALA A 94 7.32 12.41 -4.16
CA ALA A 94 8.49 13.21 -4.46
C ALA A 94 8.63 13.49 -5.96
N ASN A 95 8.40 12.49 -6.80
CA ASN A 95 8.47 12.66 -8.25
C ASN A 95 7.34 13.55 -8.78
N GLU A 96 6.10 13.39 -8.27
CA GLU A 96 5.00 14.29 -8.65
C GLU A 96 5.28 15.75 -8.27
N GLU A 97 5.85 15.99 -7.09
CA GLU A 97 6.21 17.34 -6.65
C GLU A 97 7.41 17.89 -7.44
N MET A 98 8.37 17.05 -7.85
CA MET A 98 9.43 17.45 -8.79
C MET A 98 8.85 17.92 -10.12
N ASP A 99 7.90 17.17 -10.69
CA ASP A 99 7.28 17.48 -11.99
C ASP A 99 6.46 18.78 -11.92
N ARG A 100 5.92 19.11 -10.74
CA ARG A 100 5.22 20.38 -10.46
C ARG A 100 6.16 21.55 -10.18
N GLY A 101 7.46 21.32 -10.04
CA GLY A 101 8.44 22.33 -9.65
C GLY A 101 8.49 22.64 -8.15
N ASN A 102 7.83 21.83 -7.32
CA ASN A 102 7.79 21.99 -5.87
C ASN A 102 8.98 21.27 -5.21
N TYR A 103 10.18 21.74 -5.50
CA TYR A 103 11.43 21.06 -5.16
C TYR A 103 11.65 20.85 -3.66
N GLU A 104 11.20 21.77 -2.81
CA GLU A 104 11.32 21.63 -1.35
C GLU A 104 10.49 20.45 -0.83
N THR A 105 9.23 20.34 -1.28
CA THR A 105 8.34 19.24 -0.91
C THR A 105 8.85 17.91 -1.48
N ALA A 106 9.38 17.93 -2.70
CA ALA A 106 10.00 16.75 -3.29
C ALA A 106 11.22 16.26 -2.50
N LEU A 107 12.08 17.18 -2.05
CA LEU A 107 13.25 16.87 -1.24
C LEU A 107 12.84 16.26 0.10
N PHE A 108 11.85 16.86 0.77
CA PHE A 108 11.30 16.36 2.02
C PHE A 108 10.85 14.88 1.92
N TRP A 109 10.09 14.54 0.86
CA TRP A 109 9.63 13.18 0.66
C TRP A 109 10.77 12.21 0.31
N ARG A 110 11.78 12.63 -0.47
CA ARG A 110 12.97 11.83 -0.76
C ARG A 110 13.79 11.53 0.49
N GLU A 111 14.04 12.52 1.32
CA GLU A 111 14.82 12.35 2.56
C GLU A 111 14.09 11.43 3.54
N THR A 112 12.78 11.59 3.65
CA THR A 112 11.94 10.71 4.50
C THR A 112 12.03 9.26 4.01
N ALA A 113 11.93 9.03 2.71
CA ALA A 113 12.01 7.70 2.12
C ALA A 113 13.40 7.06 2.26
N ALA A 114 14.47 7.84 2.07
CA ALA A 114 15.84 7.38 2.25
C ALA A 114 16.08 6.91 3.70
N LYS A 115 15.67 7.72 4.68
CA LYS A 115 15.79 7.38 6.11
C LYS A 115 15.03 6.09 6.48
N MET A 116 13.83 5.91 5.95
CA MET A 116 13.04 4.70 6.19
C MET A 116 13.65 3.47 5.49
N GLY A 117 14.17 3.65 4.29
CA GLY A 117 14.89 2.60 3.55
C GLY A 117 16.16 2.14 4.26
N GLU A 118 16.90 3.05 4.91
CA GLU A 118 18.07 2.72 5.74
C GLU A 118 17.66 2.00 7.03
N MET A 119 16.62 2.46 7.71
CA MET A 119 16.11 1.83 8.94
C MET A 119 15.64 0.39 8.71
N THR A 120 15.10 0.08 7.52
CA THR A 120 14.59 -1.26 7.19
C THR A 120 15.72 -2.24 6.81
N ARG A 121 16.95 -1.75 6.56
CA ARG A 121 18.11 -2.58 6.18
C ARG A 121 18.99 -3.02 7.36
N LEU A 122 18.76 -2.46 8.55
CA LEU A 122 19.48 -2.78 9.81
C LEU A 122 18.70 -3.81 10.63
#